data_AF-A0A7J6K5Q1-F1
#
_entry.id   AF-A0A7J6K5Q1-F1
#
_cell.length_a   1.000
_cell.length_b   1.000
_cell.length_c   1.000
_cell.angle_alpha   90.00
_cell.angle_beta   90.00
_cell.angle_gamma   90.00
#
_symmetry.space_group_name_H-M   'P 1'
#
loop_
_entity.id
_entity.type
_entity.pdbx_description
1 polymer ?
#
loop_
_entity_poly.entity_id
_entity_poly.type
_entity_poly.pdbx_seq_one_letter_code
_entity_poly.pdbx_strand_id
1 'polypeptide(L)'
;MEATPKACVAPPDIRFPEGDIGEDQRVRERETEGLLGGSVKRKRCRSRSDDQSYATEAFDEEAGDHVVVVVLEIGSSEIRIGFSGDQTPRHRLPAFLTRIVQAAPHDGGLISPLSFPRTFLGEDAFTAATQAAEDGGCAVDVIAAHPQHPLAPSRESYDNLFVVIDAALDKLLDECEQEAAGPIASGKNAFTGSRGKAARHQPTVEMPWALLAVVPVICDQRLATCLLRWALEARRDVFGAVKLVADARMAAYHHLLLLPEDQRSAEKGLLVVDAGETAVRVLPVTGHALTPGTHALQQSEVAGSLLTSLVLFHQERRGEGIRGVQRGMTWREAMRYKEQCCFASLSPSVDLQLHRRHRQLQPPFVTGNLVRQPSTDAFLFPEIFFTPQLLRNANLSPIVNSTSQASLTQVILDAFGKGTVCERAFWLSRICLVGGTAKLGNFALRLQDELRVAWQSVDPSAYIQRKEDVPIRLLVSDDPQLAAFRGASEFGRVAVLDEEAWITREEYADTAAIPALGRRALRHANFG
;
A
#
# COMPACT_ATOMS: atom_id res chain seq x y z
N MET A 1 8.85 45.12 -45.49
CA MET A 1 7.98 46.13 -44.84
C MET A 1 7.86 45.71 -43.39
N GLU A 2 8.49 46.51 -42.54
CA GLU A 2 8.74 46.26 -41.12
C GLU A 2 7.46 46.39 -40.28
N ALA A 3 7.31 45.54 -39.28
CA ALA A 3 6.39 45.73 -38.17
C ALA A 3 7.17 45.61 -36.86
N THR A 4 7.08 46.65 -36.06
CA THR A 4 7.80 46.93 -34.82
C THR A 4 7.35 46.05 -33.64
N PRO A 5 8.22 45.81 -32.64
CA PRO A 5 7.87 45.04 -31.43
C PRO A 5 7.30 45.97 -30.34
N LYS A 6 6.23 45.54 -29.65
CA LYS A 6 5.74 46.20 -28.42
C LYS A 6 6.41 45.59 -27.20
N ALA A 7 6.98 46.48 -26.38
CA ALA A 7 7.74 46.21 -25.17
C ALA A 7 6.86 45.89 -23.95
N CYS A 8 7.44 45.10 -23.04
CA CYS A 8 6.95 44.74 -21.71
C CYS A 8 6.93 45.96 -20.76
N VAL A 9 5.91 46.04 -19.89
CA VAL A 9 5.82 47.02 -18.80
C VAL A 9 6.07 46.27 -17.47
N ALA A 10 7.03 46.77 -16.68
CA ALA A 10 7.33 46.28 -15.33
C ALA A 10 6.43 46.97 -14.28
N PRO A 11 6.12 46.31 -13.13
CA PRO A 11 5.36 46.92 -12.04
C PRO A 11 6.25 47.84 -11.17
N PRO A 12 5.67 48.82 -10.46
CA PRO A 12 6.41 49.84 -9.72
C PRO A 12 6.88 49.37 -8.33
N ASP A 13 8.09 49.80 -7.97
CA ASP A 13 8.68 49.70 -6.63
C ASP A 13 7.87 50.48 -5.59
N ILE A 14 7.44 49.81 -4.52
CA ILE A 14 6.89 50.46 -3.32
C ILE A 14 7.97 50.41 -2.22
N ARG A 15 8.54 51.58 -1.93
CA ARG A 15 9.39 51.83 -0.75
C ARG A 15 8.51 52.17 0.45
N PHE A 16 8.78 51.55 1.60
CA PHE A 16 8.24 51.97 2.90
C PHE A 16 9.33 52.70 3.70
N PRO A 17 9.01 53.80 4.42
CA PRO A 17 10.01 54.61 5.11
C PRO A 17 10.38 54.05 6.49
N GLU A 18 11.64 54.30 6.87
CA GLU A 18 12.21 54.13 8.21
C GLU A 18 11.89 55.35 9.13
N GLY A 19 11.87 55.11 10.45
CA GLY A 19 11.81 56.11 11.54
C GLY A 19 10.40 56.28 12.14
N ASP A 20 10.15 56.27 13.46
CA ASP A 20 11.01 56.72 14.56
C ASP A 20 10.59 56.11 15.92
N ILE A 21 11.54 56.15 16.84
CA ILE A 21 11.51 55.66 18.22
C ILE A 21 10.80 56.68 19.13
N GLY A 22 10.03 56.21 20.12
CA GLY A 22 9.50 57.06 21.20
C GLY A 22 9.02 56.25 22.39
N GLU A 23 9.78 56.32 23.49
CA GLU A 23 9.53 55.70 24.78
C GLU A 23 8.33 56.32 25.54
N ASP A 24 7.78 55.51 26.44
CA ASP A 24 7.63 55.81 27.88
C ASP A 24 6.21 55.86 28.49
N GLN A 25 6.13 55.21 29.66
CA GLN A 25 5.27 55.45 30.82
C GLN A 25 3.95 54.70 31.07
N ARG A 26 4.10 53.72 31.98
CA ARG A 26 3.55 53.66 33.36
C ARG A 26 2.19 52.99 33.64
N VAL A 27 2.32 51.89 34.40
CA VAL A 27 1.76 51.62 35.75
C VAL A 27 0.23 51.64 35.91
N ARG A 28 -0.31 50.49 36.33
CA ARG A 28 -1.19 50.39 37.51
C ARG A 28 -1.30 48.96 38.02
N GLU A 29 -0.52 48.69 39.07
CA GLU A 29 -0.77 47.64 40.06
C GLU A 29 -2.02 47.98 40.89
N ARG A 30 -2.74 46.94 41.32
CA ARG A 30 -3.54 46.97 42.54
C ARG A 30 -3.38 45.64 43.28
N GLU A 31 -2.59 45.72 44.34
CA GLU A 31 -2.56 44.78 45.45
C GLU A 31 -3.81 44.93 46.32
N THR A 32 -4.22 43.82 46.96
CA THR A 32 -4.85 43.84 48.28
C THR A 32 -4.25 42.70 49.10
N GLU A 33 -3.46 43.07 50.11
CA GLU A 33 -2.96 42.22 51.20
C GLU A 33 -4.07 41.85 52.19
N GLY A 34 -3.85 40.76 52.94
CA GLY A 34 -4.72 40.34 54.05
C GLY A 34 -4.21 39.09 54.79
N LEU A 35 -3.15 39.30 55.58
CA LEU A 35 -2.52 38.46 56.62
C LEU A 35 -3.34 37.34 57.30
N LEU A 36 -2.70 36.19 57.58
CA LEU A 36 -2.33 35.74 58.95
C LEU A 36 -1.42 34.50 58.90
N GLY A 37 -0.36 34.55 59.71
CA GLY A 37 0.80 33.65 59.65
C GLY A 37 0.65 32.31 60.35
N GLY A 38 1.56 31.40 59.98
CA GLY A 38 1.78 30.13 60.65
C GLY A 38 3.00 29.42 60.07
N SER A 39 4.17 29.63 60.67
CA SER A 39 5.41 28.95 60.32
C SER A 39 5.36 27.48 60.77
N VAL A 40 5.32 26.53 59.84
CA VAL A 40 5.57 25.11 60.12
C VAL A 40 6.45 24.49 59.03
N LYS A 41 7.66 24.14 59.48
CA LYS A 41 8.65 23.17 58.97
C LYS A 41 8.39 22.48 57.62
N ARG A 42 9.36 22.69 56.71
CA ARG A 42 9.65 21.89 55.51
C ARG A 42 9.48 20.37 55.75
N LYS A 43 8.56 19.75 55.03
CA LYS A 43 8.60 18.33 54.68
C LYS A 43 8.40 18.23 53.16
N ARG A 44 9.47 17.85 52.44
CA ARG A 44 9.38 17.50 51.02
C ARG A 44 8.47 16.28 50.91
N CYS A 45 7.24 16.46 50.42
CA CYS A 45 6.45 15.37 49.88
C CYS A 45 6.92 15.15 48.43
N ARG A 46 7.53 14.00 48.16
CA ARG A 46 7.70 13.45 46.81
C ARG A 46 6.29 13.25 46.23
N SER A 47 6.04 13.82 45.05
CA SER A 47 4.83 13.59 44.28
C SER A 47 4.78 12.13 43.80
N ARG A 48 3.62 11.51 43.99
CA ARG A 48 3.20 10.23 43.42
C ARG A 48 2.98 10.39 41.90
N SER A 49 4.05 10.53 41.13
CA SER A 49 3.99 10.59 39.66
C SER A 49 4.79 9.48 38.96
N ASP A 50 5.61 8.73 39.71
CA ASP A 50 6.59 7.82 39.10
C ASP A 50 6.20 6.33 39.25
N ASP A 51 5.12 6.01 39.98
CA ASP A 51 4.68 4.62 40.20
C ASP A 51 3.59 4.15 39.22
N GLN A 52 3.08 5.03 38.32
CA GLN A 52 2.07 4.66 37.33
C GLN A 52 2.63 4.42 35.91
N SER A 53 3.83 4.93 35.60
CA SER A 53 4.47 4.67 34.29
C SER A 53 5.03 3.25 34.22
N TYR A 54 5.62 2.74 35.30
CA TYR A 54 6.18 1.38 35.34
C TYR A 54 5.13 0.27 35.43
N ALA A 55 3.93 0.57 35.92
CA ALA A 55 2.85 -0.42 35.98
C ALA A 55 2.20 -0.64 34.60
N THR A 56 2.11 0.39 33.77
CA THR A 56 1.48 0.25 32.44
C THR A 56 2.43 -0.45 31.45
N GLU A 57 3.73 -0.16 31.51
CA GLU A 57 4.75 -0.86 30.71
C GLU A 57 4.96 -2.32 31.16
N ALA A 58 4.82 -2.63 32.45
CA ALA A 58 4.96 -4.00 32.95
C ALA A 58 3.71 -4.87 32.73
N PHE A 59 2.51 -4.28 32.65
CA PHE A 59 1.28 -5.01 32.31
C PHE A 59 1.16 -5.31 30.82
N ASP A 60 1.83 -4.55 29.95
CA ASP A 60 1.89 -4.79 28.51
C ASP A 60 2.87 -5.95 28.15
N GLU A 61 3.86 -6.25 28.98
CA GLU A 61 4.85 -7.32 28.73
C GLU A 61 4.34 -8.74 29.12
N GLU A 62 3.56 -8.90 30.19
CA GLU A 62 3.24 -10.25 30.70
C GLU A 62 2.08 -10.97 29.99
N ALA A 63 1.20 -10.27 29.26
CA ALA A 63 0.01 -10.88 28.64
C ALA A 63 0.15 -11.18 27.12
N GLY A 64 1.05 -10.48 26.42
CA GLY A 64 1.24 -10.60 24.96
C GLY A 64 2.37 -11.54 24.52
N ASP A 65 3.16 -12.06 25.45
CA ASP A 65 4.48 -12.66 25.19
C ASP A 65 4.45 -14.11 24.63
N HIS A 66 3.26 -14.61 24.27
CA HIS A 66 3.04 -16.04 24.04
C HIS A 66 2.36 -16.39 22.71
N VAL A 67 1.85 -15.42 21.94
CA VAL A 67 1.20 -15.68 20.64
C VAL A 67 2.03 -15.12 19.49
N VAL A 68 2.45 -15.99 18.57
CA VAL A 68 3.12 -15.56 17.34
C VAL A 68 2.06 -15.12 16.32
N VAL A 69 2.01 -13.83 16.04
CA VAL A 69 1.10 -13.27 15.03
C VAL A 69 1.79 -13.21 13.67
N VAL A 70 1.29 -14.00 12.73
CA VAL A 70 1.66 -13.92 11.30
C VAL A 70 0.78 -12.89 10.62
N VAL A 71 1.40 -11.95 9.92
CA VAL A 71 0.74 -10.92 9.14
C VAL A 71 0.75 -11.33 7.68
N LEU A 72 -0.43 -11.44 7.07
CA LEU A 72 -0.61 -11.75 5.65
C LEU A 72 -1.33 -10.59 4.96
N GLU A 73 -0.66 -9.89 4.06
CA GLU A 73 -1.29 -8.89 3.19
C GLU A 73 -1.55 -9.47 1.80
N ILE A 74 -2.82 -9.43 1.38
CA ILE A 74 -3.28 -9.98 0.11
C ILE A 74 -3.40 -8.85 -0.92
N GLY A 75 -2.34 -8.63 -1.70
CA GLY A 75 -2.37 -7.72 -2.83
C GLY A 75 -2.76 -8.41 -4.14
N SER A 76 -3.29 -7.64 -5.09
CA SER A 76 -3.70 -8.15 -6.40
C SER A 76 -2.56 -8.57 -7.32
N SER A 77 -1.33 -8.10 -7.07
CA SER A 77 -0.12 -8.43 -7.83
C SER A 77 1.03 -8.95 -6.97
N GLU A 78 0.92 -8.89 -5.65
CA GLU A 78 1.95 -9.30 -4.71
C GLU A 78 1.32 -9.72 -3.39
N ILE A 79 1.75 -10.87 -2.87
CA ILE A 79 1.44 -11.35 -1.51
C ILE A 79 2.61 -10.98 -0.61
N ARG A 80 2.31 -10.44 0.57
CA ARG A 80 3.31 -10.07 1.56
C ARG A 80 3.03 -10.80 2.86
N ILE A 81 4.05 -11.45 3.41
CA ILE A 81 3.92 -12.19 4.66
C ILE A 81 5.11 -11.91 5.57
N GLY A 82 4.86 -11.87 6.87
CA GLY A 82 5.88 -11.71 7.90
C GLY A 82 5.24 -11.81 9.29
N PHE A 83 5.92 -11.28 10.29
CA PHE A 83 5.43 -11.31 11.67
C PHE A 83 5.01 -9.93 12.15
N SER A 84 4.14 -9.91 13.16
CA SER A 84 3.88 -8.69 13.89
C SER A 84 5.18 -8.11 14.46
N GLY A 85 5.31 -6.80 14.30
CA GLY A 85 6.50 -6.03 14.65
C GLY A 85 7.61 -5.97 13.60
N ASP A 86 7.51 -6.71 12.50
CA ASP A 86 8.45 -6.56 11.38
C ASP A 86 8.18 -5.23 10.63
N GLN A 87 9.24 -4.47 10.33
CA GLN A 87 9.15 -3.19 9.58
C GLN A 87 8.94 -3.38 8.07
N THR A 88 9.28 -4.57 7.57
CA THR A 88 9.12 -5.01 6.19
C THR A 88 8.67 -6.46 6.17
N PRO A 89 7.87 -6.88 5.18
CA PRO A 89 7.52 -8.29 5.02
C PRO A 89 8.78 -9.15 4.88
N ARG A 90 8.76 -10.35 5.46
CA ARG A 90 9.82 -11.36 5.32
C ARG A 90 9.87 -11.90 3.91
N HIS A 91 8.70 -12.16 3.34
CA HIS A 91 8.57 -12.55 1.96
C HIS A 91 7.57 -11.70 1.21
N ARG A 92 7.94 -11.43 -0.04
CA ARG A 92 7.15 -10.72 -1.04
C ARG A 92 7.12 -11.59 -2.28
N LEU A 93 5.97 -12.17 -2.58
CA LEU A 93 5.82 -13.07 -3.73
C LEU A 93 4.91 -12.39 -4.76
N PRO A 94 5.36 -12.22 -6.02
CA PRO A 94 4.46 -11.82 -7.09
C PRO A 94 3.28 -12.80 -7.16
N ALA A 95 2.06 -12.27 -7.23
CA ALA A 95 0.82 -13.06 -7.23
C ALA A 95 0.51 -13.63 -8.61
N PHE A 96 1.46 -14.38 -9.17
CA PHE A 96 1.40 -14.95 -10.52
C PHE A 96 1.84 -16.41 -10.50
N LEU A 97 1.30 -17.21 -11.41
CA LEU A 97 1.69 -18.60 -11.58
C LEU A 97 1.57 -19.07 -13.03
N THR A 98 2.27 -20.15 -13.33
CA THR A 98 2.08 -20.91 -14.57
C THR A 98 2.16 -22.40 -14.29
N ARG A 99 1.53 -23.22 -15.15
CA ARG A 99 1.53 -24.68 -15.05
C ARG A 99 2.05 -25.27 -16.35
N ILE A 100 3.16 -26.00 -16.28
CA ILE A 100 3.82 -26.58 -17.44
C ILE A 100 3.82 -28.10 -17.29
N VAL A 101 3.39 -28.80 -18.34
CA VAL A 101 3.44 -30.27 -18.39
C VAL A 101 4.87 -30.68 -18.77
N GLN A 102 5.59 -31.31 -17.85
CA GLN A 102 6.92 -31.86 -18.12
C GLN A 102 6.82 -33.39 -18.27
N ALA A 103 7.54 -33.94 -19.25
CA ALA A 103 7.73 -35.38 -19.37
C ALA A 103 8.69 -35.85 -18.26
N ALA A 104 8.36 -36.95 -17.57
CA ALA A 104 9.25 -37.54 -16.59
C ALA A 104 10.60 -37.92 -17.23
N PRO A 105 11.72 -37.86 -16.48
CA PRO A 105 13.00 -38.38 -16.96
C PRO A 105 12.86 -39.85 -17.37
N HIS A 106 13.39 -40.18 -18.55
CA HIS A 106 13.26 -41.49 -19.17
C HIS A 106 14.14 -42.52 -18.43
N ASP A 107 13.58 -43.21 -17.43
CA ASP A 107 14.21 -44.38 -16.80
C ASP A 107 14.04 -45.62 -17.70
N GLY A 108 14.61 -45.61 -18.91
CA GLY A 108 14.93 -46.78 -19.76
C GLY A 108 13.86 -47.86 -20.05
N GLY A 109 12.63 -47.73 -19.58
CA GLY A 109 11.57 -48.74 -19.63
C GLY A 109 10.55 -48.50 -20.73
N LEU A 110 9.93 -49.58 -21.19
CA LEU A 110 8.95 -49.67 -22.28
C LEU A 110 7.58 -49.01 -22.02
N ILE A 111 7.47 -48.09 -21.05
CA ILE A 111 6.23 -47.40 -20.70
C ILE A 111 6.36 -45.93 -21.12
N SER A 112 5.37 -45.41 -21.85
CA SER A 112 5.32 -44.00 -22.23
C SER A 112 5.58 -43.09 -21.01
N PRO A 113 6.39 -42.03 -21.14
CA PRO A 113 6.74 -41.19 -20.00
C PRO A 113 5.48 -40.57 -19.41
N LEU A 114 5.24 -40.81 -18.11
CA LEU A 114 4.20 -40.12 -17.37
C LEU A 114 4.52 -38.63 -17.39
N SER A 115 3.55 -37.80 -17.75
CA SER A 115 3.69 -36.36 -17.75
C SER A 115 2.96 -35.77 -16.55
N PHE A 116 3.64 -34.89 -15.80
CA PHE A 116 3.08 -34.28 -14.61
C PHE A 116 3.07 -32.75 -14.77
N PRO A 117 1.95 -32.07 -14.45
CA PRO A 117 1.91 -30.63 -14.45
C PRO A 117 2.72 -30.11 -13.26
N ARG A 118 3.76 -29.32 -13.53
CA ARG A 118 4.52 -28.60 -12.52
C ARG A 118 4.02 -27.17 -12.43
N THR A 119 3.77 -26.69 -11.21
CA THR A 119 3.36 -25.29 -10.97
C THR A 119 4.58 -24.46 -10.60
N PHE A 120 4.75 -23.32 -11.27
CA PHE A 120 5.77 -22.32 -10.97
C PHE A 120 5.09 -21.06 -10.47
N LEU A 121 5.67 -20.39 -9.48
CA LEU A 121 5.05 -19.27 -8.75
C LEU A 121 5.96 -18.04 -8.79
N GLY A 122 5.37 -16.85 -8.72
CA GLY A 122 6.10 -15.60 -8.61
C GLY A 122 6.98 -15.30 -9.84
N GLU A 123 8.24 -14.92 -9.63
CA GLU A 123 9.20 -14.68 -10.72
C GLU A 123 9.48 -15.95 -11.51
N ASP A 124 9.54 -17.11 -10.85
CA ASP A 124 9.81 -18.41 -11.49
C ASP A 124 8.73 -18.76 -12.51
N ALA A 125 7.50 -18.28 -12.31
CA ALA A 125 6.43 -18.45 -13.29
C ALA A 125 6.76 -17.79 -14.64
N PHE A 126 7.31 -16.57 -14.61
CA PHE A 126 7.72 -15.86 -15.81
C PHE A 126 8.95 -16.48 -16.45
N THR A 127 9.95 -16.89 -15.64
CA THR A 127 11.14 -17.57 -16.16
C THR A 127 10.78 -18.90 -16.82
N ALA A 128 9.95 -19.72 -16.18
CA ALA A 128 9.55 -21.02 -16.70
C ALA A 128 8.69 -20.88 -17.97
N ALA A 129 7.77 -19.91 -18.03
CA ALA A 129 7.00 -19.63 -19.23
C ALA A 129 7.88 -19.16 -20.40
N THR A 130 8.88 -18.32 -20.11
CA THR A 130 9.84 -17.84 -21.11
C THR A 130 10.63 -19.00 -21.71
N GLN A 131 11.15 -19.89 -20.87
CA GLN A 131 11.92 -21.08 -21.26
C GLN A 131 11.06 -22.08 -22.04
N ALA A 132 9.86 -22.41 -21.56
CA ALA A 132 8.99 -23.38 -22.24
C ALA A 132 8.59 -22.92 -23.66
N ALA A 133 8.41 -21.62 -23.87
CA ALA A 133 8.15 -21.07 -25.19
C ALA A 133 9.38 -21.09 -26.12
N GLU A 134 10.61 -21.06 -25.58
CA GLU A 134 11.84 -21.22 -26.35
C GLU A 134 12.08 -22.68 -26.73
N ASP A 135 11.85 -23.61 -25.80
CA ASP A 135 12.13 -25.03 -25.98
C ASP A 135 11.06 -25.75 -26.82
N GLY A 136 9.78 -25.43 -26.59
CA GLY A 136 8.64 -26.16 -27.17
C GLY A 136 7.92 -25.42 -28.30
N GLY A 137 8.28 -24.16 -28.58
CA GLY A 137 7.58 -23.30 -29.53
C GLY A 137 6.11 -23.00 -29.17
N CYS A 138 5.64 -23.41 -27.99
CA CYS A 138 4.30 -23.19 -27.50
C CYS A 138 4.30 -22.07 -26.46
N ALA A 139 3.50 -21.03 -26.68
CA ALA A 139 3.32 -19.97 -25.70
C ALA A 139 2.66 -20.55 -24.44
N VAL A 140 3.34 -20.43 -23.31
CA VAL A 140 2.78 -20.77 -22.00
C VAL A 140 2.35 -19.48 -21.32
N ASP A 141 1.07 -19.40 -20.96
CA ASP A 141 0.54 -18.22 -20.30
C ASP A 141 0.94 -18.18 -18.82
N VAL A 142 1.30 -16.97 -18.35
CA VAL A 142 1.40 -16.65 -16.93
C VAL A 142 0.10 -15.99 -16.52
N ILE A 143 -0.55 -16.55 -15.51
CA ILE A 143 -1.82 -16.05 -15.00
C ILE A 143 -1.64 -15.37 -13.66
N ALA A 144 -2.49 -14.39 -13.38
CA ALA A 144 -2.55 -13.79 -12.05
C ALA A 144 -3.37 -14.66 -11.09
N ALA A 145 -2.89 -14.73 -9.85
CA ALA A 145 -3.50 -15.54 -8.80
C ALA A 145 -4.74 -14.87 -8.19
N HIS A 146 -4.75 -13.53 -8.11
CA HIS A 146 -5.87 -12.78 -7.55
C HIS A 146 -6.99 -12.57 -8.59
N PRO A 147 -8.26 -12.95 -8.32
CA PRO A 147 -9.33 -12.95 -9.32
C PRO A 147 -9.71 -11.57 -9.87
N GLN A 148 -9.41 -10.48 -9.15
CA GLN A 148 -9.63 -9.11 -9.64
C GLN A 148 -8.54 -8.62 -10.63
N HIS A 149 -7.45 -9.36 -10.81
CA HIS A 149 -6.38 -8.96 -11.71
C HIS A 149 -6.75 -9.24 -13.19
N PRO A 150 -6.38 -8.37 -14.17
CA PRO A 150 -6.74 -8.57 -15.57
C PRO A 150 -6.25 -9.88 -16.20
N LEU A 151 -5.12 -10.41 -15.72
CA LEU A 151 -4.58 -11.71 -16.14
C LEU A 151 -5.15 -12.92 -15.36
N ALA A 152 -6.15 -12.73 -14.52
CA ALA A 152 -6.78 -13.84 -13.82
C ALA A 152 -7.67 -14.64 -14.80
N PRO A 153 -7.66 -15.98 -14.75
CA PRO A 153 -8.45 -16.81 -15.66
C PRO A 153 -9.95 -16.78 -15.32
N SER A 154 -10.29 -16.43 -14.08
CA SER A 154 -11.66 -16.34 -13.58
C SER A 154 -11.74 -15.31 -12.47
N ARG A 155 -12.86 -14.58 -12.42
CA ARG A 155 -13.21 -13.68 -11.31
C ARG A 155 -13.88 -14.39 -10.13
N GLU A 156 -14.17 -15.69 -10.27
CA GLU A 156 -15.03 -16.41 -9.33
C GLU A 156 -14.29 -17.39 -8.40
N SER A 157 -13.03 -17.70 -8.70
CA SER A 157 -12.21 -18.66 -7.93
C SER A 157 -11.01 -17.97 -7.29
N TYR A 158 -10.72 -18.37 -6.05
CA TYR A 158 -9.55 -17.98 -5.28
C TYR A 158 -8.49 -19.09 -5.23
N ASP A 159 -8.67 -20.22 -5.92
CA ASP A 159 -7.81 -21.40 -5.75
C ASP A 159 -6.33 -21.07 -6.07
N ASN A 160 -6.10 -20.33 -7.17
CA ASN A 160 -4.76 -19.89 -7.55
C ASN A 160 -4.16 -18.93 -6.52
N LEU A 161 -4.98 -18.09 -5.87
CA LEU A 161 -4.52 -17.19 -4.81
C LEU A 161 -3.98 -18.00 -3.62
N PHE A 162 -4.71 -19.03 -3.20
CA PHE A 162 -4.31 -19.86 -2.07
C PHE A 162 -3.06 -20.69 -2.38
N VAL A 163 -2.83 -21.12 -3.63
CA VAL A 163 -1.55 -21.74 -4.00
C VAL A 163 -0.36 -20.80 -3.76
N VAL A 164 -0.51 -19.50 -4.06
CA VAL A 164 0.57 -18.52 -3.82
C VAL A 164 0.70 -18.19 -2.33
N ILE A 165 -0.42 -18.07 -1.60
CA ILE A 165 -0.41 -17.85 -0.15
C ILE A 165 0.27 -19.02 0.58
N ASP A 166 -0.03 -20.25 0.20
CA ASP A 166 0.55 -21.46 0.77
C ASP A 166 2.06 -21.48 0.59
N ALA A 167 2.54 -21.21 -0.62
CA ALA A 167 3.97 -21.11 -0.90
C ALA A 167 4.66 -19.93 -0.18
N ALA A 168 3.94 -18.84 0.09
CA ALA A 168 4.46 -17.73 0.88
C ALA A 168 4.63 -18.12 2.36
N LEU A 169 3.66 -18.86 2.90
CA LEU A 169 3.70 -19.38 4.27
C LEU A 169 4.80 -20.44 4.43
N ASP A 170 4.94 -21.37 3.49
CA ASP A 170 5.98 -22.41 3.55
C ASP A 170 7.37 -21.79 3.60
N LYS A 171 7.64 -20.77 2.77
CA LYS A 171 8.90 -20.01 2.85
C LYS A 171 9.13 -19.39 4.23
N LEU A 172 8.07 -18.85 4.84
CA LEU A 172 8.15 -18.23 6.16
C LEU A 172 8.46 -19.27 7.26
N LEU A 173 7.85 -20.45 7.16
CA LEU A 173 8.09 -21.56 8.08
C LEU A 173 9.51 -22.11 7.92
N ASP A 174 9.97 -22.32 6.69
CA ASP A 174 11.32 -22.76 6.37
C ASP A 174 12.38 -21.79 6.94
N GLU A 175 12.15 -20.47 6.85
CA GLU A 175 13.04 -19.46 7.46
C GLU A 175 13.10 -19.62 8.99
N CYS A 176 11.97 -19.88 9.65
CA CYS A 176 11.92 -20.08 11.10
C CYS A 176 12.65 -21.34 11.54
N GLU A 177 12.54 -22.44 10.77
CA GLU A 177 13.27 -23.68 11.04
C GLU A 177 14.79 -23.49 10.91
N GLN A 178 15.23 -22.75 9.88
CA GLN A 178 16.64 -22.45 9.67
C GLN A 178 17.22 -21.53 10.74
N GLU A 179 16.47 -20.52 11.18
CA GLU A 179 16.87 -19.65 12.30
C GLU A 179 16.98 -20.43 13.62
N ALA A 180 16.08 -21.38 13.87
CA ALA A 180 16.12 -22.25 15.05
C ALA A 180 17.27 -23.27 15.02
N ALA A 181 17.63 -23.78 13.84
CA ALA A 181 18.73 -24.75 13.69
C ALA A 181 20.13 -24.15 13.95
N GLY A 182 20.28 -22.82 13.86
CA GLY A 182 21.53 -22.10 14.12
C GLY A 182 22.69 -22.46 13.17
N PRO A 183 23.73 -21.62 13.07
CA PRO A 183 24.93 -22.00 12.33
C PRO A 183 25.65 -23.13 13.06
N ILE A 184 25.82 -24.28 12.40
CA ILE A 184 26.75 -25.33 12.86
C ILE A 184 28.15 -24.70 12.89
N ALA A 185 28.61 -24.35 14.08
CA ALA A 185 29.89 -23.71 14.30
C ALA A 185 31.04 -24.66 13.92
N SER A 186 31.57 -24.51 12.70
CA SER A 186 32.94 -24.89 12.42
C SER A 186 33.85 -23.70 12.72
N GLY A 187 34.75 -23.83 13.69
CA GLY A 187 35.88 -22.91 13.87
C GLY A 187 35.81 -22.02 15.11
N LYS A 188 36.73 -22.29 16.04
CA LYS A 188 37.04 -21.51 17.24
C LYS A 188 37.26 -20.03 16.92
N ASN A 189 36.54 -19.14 17.60
CA ASN A 189 37.11 -18.01 18.35
C ASN A 189 36.01 -17.26 19.12
N ALA A 190 36.24 -17.12 20.43
CA ALA A 190 35.44 -16.29 21.32
C ALA A 190 35.95 -14.85 21.29
N PHE A 191 35.07 -13.85 21.16
CA PHE A 191 34.95 -12.75 22.12
C PHE A 191 33.69 -11.89 21.88
N THR A 192 33.28 -11.27 22.98
CA THR A 192 32.00 -10.66 23.39
C THR A 192 31.44 -9.49 22.58
N GLY A 193 30.11 -9.39 22.53
CA GLY A 193 29.36 -8.17 22.21
C GLY A 193 27.85 -8.38 22.38
N SER A 194 27.34 -8.15 23.59
CA SER A 194 25.93 -8.27 23.96
C SER A 194 25.03 -7.27 23.22
N ARG A 195 24.11 -7.78 22.40
CA ARG A 195 22.81 -7.16 22.08
C ARG A 195 21.81 -8.29 21.89
N GLY A 196 20.83 -8.36 22.79
CA GLY A 196 19.82 -9.41 22.86
C GLY A 196 19.04 -9.53 21.56
N LYS A 197 19.33 -10.59 20.79
CA LYS A 197 18.33 -11.23 19.94
C LYS A 197 17.65 -12.25 20.84
N ALA A 198 16.44 -11.93 21.31
CA ALA A 198 15.57 -12.95 21.88
C ALA A 198 15.37 -14.03 20.80
N ALA A 199 15.89 -15.23 21.05
CA ALA A 199 15.61 -16.38 20.21
C ALA A 199 14.09 -16.59 20.28
N ARG A 200 13.40 -16.42 19.14
CA ARG A 200 11.96 -16.69 19.06
C ARG A 200 11.80 -18.20 19.27
N HIS A 201 11.27 -18.58 20.42
CA HIS A 201 11.02 -19.97 20.76
C HIS A 201 10.09 -20.60 19.73
N GLN A 202 10.42 -21.80 19.24
CA GLN A 202 9.49 -22.62 18.47
C GLN A 202 8.24 -22.87 19.33
N PRO A 203 7.02 -22.73 18.78
CA PRO A 203 5.81 -22.98 19.54
C PRO A 203 5.73 -24.46 19.90
N THR A 204 5.32 -24.73 21.13
CA THR A 204 4.96 -26.07 21.56
C THR A 204 3.57 -26.44 21.00
N VAL A 205 3.19 -27.72 21.11
CA VAL A 205 1.88 -28.27 20.72
C VAL A 205 0.69 -27.53 21.39
N GLU A 206 0.95 -26.72 22.41
CA GLU A 206 -0.03 -25.92 23.17
C GLU A 206 -0.10 -24.44 22.74
N MET A 207 0.75 -23.95 21.84
CA MET A 207 0.88 -22.52 21.51
C MET A 207 0.62 -22.23 20.01
N PRO A 208 -0.60 -21.82 19.62
CA PRO A 208 -0.94 -21.63 18.22
C PRO A 208 -0.36 -20.35 17.63
N TRP A 209 0.10 -20.41 16.37
CA TRP A 209 0.26 -19.19 15.59
C TRP A 209 -1.13 -18.59 15.32
N ALA A 210 -1.20 -17.27 15.31
CA ALA A 210 -2.41 -16.54 14.98
C ALA A 210 -2.20 -15.83 13.63
N LEU A 211 -3.19 -15.90 12.75
CA LEU A 211 -3.15 -15.24 11.45
C LEU A 211 -3.88 -13.90 11.53
N LEU A 212 -3.16 -12.80 11.30
CA LEU A 212 -3.72 -11.49 11.02
C LEU A 212 -3.70 -11.24 9.50
N ALA A 213 -4.84 -11.44 8.83
CA ALA A 213 -4.94 -11.27 7.39
C ALA A 213 -5.52 -9.88 7.02
N VAL A 214 -4.76 -9.13 6.24
CA VAL A 214 -5.15 -7.84 5.67
C VAL A 214 -5.91 -8.08 4.37
N VAL A 215 -7.18 -7.68 4.35
CA VAL A 215 -8.11 -7.85 3.22
C VAL A 215 -8.55 -6.49 2.68
N PRO A 216 -8.95 -6.41 1.40
CA PRO A 216 -9.50 -5.18 0.84
C PRO A 216 -10.72 -4.68 1.62
N VAL A 217 -10.89 -3.36 1.78
CA VAL A 217 -12.07 -2.79 2.44
C VAL A 217 -13.38 -3.26 1.79
N ILE A 218 -13.38 -3.40 0.46
CA ILE A 218 -14.41 -4.12 -0.29
C ILE A 218 -13.91 -5.54 -0.55
N CYS A 219 -14.17 -6.41 0.42
CA CYS A 219 -13.90 -7.84 0.29
C CYS A 219 -15.20 -8.61 0.16
N ASP A 220 -15.26 -9.53 -0.81
CA ASP A 220 -16.39 -10.46 -0.88
C ASP A 220 -16.31 -11.49 0.26
N GLN A 221 -17.46 -12.06 0.60
CA GLN A 221 -17.58 -13.06 1.65
C GLN A 221 -16.83 -14.38 1.32
N ARG A 222 -16.57 -14.66 0.04
CA ARG A 222 -15.92 -15.89 -0.41
C ARG A 222 -14.46 -15.87 0.01
N LEU A 223 -13.74 -14.77 -0.20
CA LEU A 223 -12.34 -14.65 0.24
C LEU A 223 -12.22 -14.86 1.76
N ALA A 224 -13.07 -14.22 2.56
CA ALA A 224 -13.08 -14.42 4.01
C ALA A 224 -13.35 -15.89 4.40
N THR A 225 -14.32 -16.53 3.74
CA THR A 225 -14.63 -17.95 3.96
C THR A 225 -13.47 -18.88 3.57
N CYS A 226 -12.81 -18.59 2.45
CA CYS A 226 -11.65 -19.35 2.00
C CYS A 226 -10.45 -19.15 2.93
N LEU A 227 -10.22 -17.95 3.48
CA LEU A 227 -9.16 -17.69 4.45
C LEU A 227 -9.37 -18.48 5.74
N LEU A 228 -10.60 -18.50 6.26
CA LEU A 228 -10.93 -19.28 7.46
C LEU A 228 -10.72 -20.77 7.23
N ARG A 229 -11.22 -21.32 6.10
CA ARG A 229 -10.98 -22.72 5.71
C ARG A 229 -9.50 -23.02 5.56
N TRP A 230 -8.77 -22.21 4.81
CA TRP A 230 -7.35 -22.44 4.57
C TRP A 230 -6.56 -22.43 5.90
N ALA A 231 -6.78 -21.44 6.75
CA ALA A 231 -6.02 -21.31 8.00
C ALA A 231 -6.43 -22.36 9.05
N LEU A 232 -7.73 -22.56 9.31
CA LEU A 232 -8.21 -23.36 10.44
C LEU A 232 -8.48 -24.83 10.08
N GLU A 233 -8.58 -25.17 8.79
CA GLU A 233 -8.82 -26.54 8.32
C GLU A 233 -7.60 -27.11 7.58
N ALA A 234 -7.09 -26.40 6.55
CA ALA A 234 -5.98 -26.89 5.73
C ALA A 234 -4.61 -26.72 6.42
N ARG A 235 -4.40 -25.61 7.13
CA ARG A 235 -3.18 -25.29 7.90
C ARG A 235 -3.41 -25.33 9.41
N ARG A 236 -4.29 -26.24 9.86
CA ARG A 236 -4.69 -26.42 11.26
C ARG A 236 -3.55 -26.77 12.22
N ASP A 237 -2.45 -27.27 11.65
CA ASP A 237 -1.19 -27.60 12.30
C ASP A 237 -0.34 -26.35 12.59
N VAL A 238 -0.60 -25.25 11.86
CA VAL A 238 0.07 -23.96 12.04
C VAL A 238 -0.81 -23.00 12.85
N PHE A 239 -2.03 -22.75 12.38
CA PHE A 239 -2.87 -21.69 12.95
C PHE A 239 -3.94 -22.22 13.91
N GLY A 240 -4.09 -21.53 15.05
CA GLY A 240 -5.18 -21.76 15.99
C GLY A 240 -6.22 -20.63 16.03
N ALA A 241 -5.91 -19.47 15.44
CA ALA A 241 -6.83 -18.33 15.40
C ALA A 241 -6.61 -17.46 14.16
N VAL A 242 -7.68 -16.80 13.71
CA VAL A 242 -7.66 -15.88 12.56
C VAL A 242 -8.38 -14.58 12.91
N LYS A 243 -7.77 -13.44 12.56
CA LYS A 243 -8.37 -12.11 12.57
C LYS A 243 -8.21 -11.46 11.20
N LEU A 244 -9.29 -10.89 10.68
CA LEU A 244 -9.25 -10.11 9.43
C LEU A 244 -9.21 -8.61 9.76
N VAL A 245 -8.44 -7.84 9.00
CA VAL A 245 -8.37 -6.37 9.10
C VAL A 245 -8.43 -5.73 7.72
N ALA A 246 -9.11 -4.59 7.59
CA ALA A 246 -9.19 -3.89 6.32
C ALA A 246 -7.87 -3.17 5.97
N ASP A 247 -7.46 -3.24 4.71
CA ASP A 247 -6.27 -2.58 4.16
C ASP A 247 -6.25 -1.07 4.41
N ALA A 248 -7.34 -0.37 4.13
CA ALA A 248 -7.48 1.07 4.34
C ALA A 248 -7.35 1.45 5.82
N ARG A 249 -7.88 0.60 6.72
CA ARG A 249 -7.77 0.78 8.17
C ARG A 249 -6.32 0.65 8.63
N MET A 250 -5.62 -0.38 8.18
CA MET A 250 -4.21 -0.59 8.53
C MET A 250 -3.32 0.50 7.92
N ALA A 251 -3.58 0.91 6.68
CA ALA A 251 -2.90 2.05 6.06
C ALA A 251 -3.08 3.35 6.86
N ALA A 252 -4.30 3.65 7.31
CA ALA A 252 -4.58 4.80 8.18
C ALA A 252 -3.87 4.67 9.54
N TYR A 253 -3.89 3.48 10.15
CA TYR A 253 -3.19 3.21 11.39
C TYR A 253 -1.68 3.50 11.26
N HIS A 254 -1.04 3.01 10.21
CA HIS A 254 0.37 3.30 9.94
C HIS A 254 0.64 4.81 9.81
N HIS A 255 -0.17 5.53 9.05
CA HIS A 255 0.02 6.97 8.85
C HIS A 255 -0.20 7.79 10.12
N LEU A 256 -1.12 7.35 11.00
CA LEU A 256 -1.29 7.99 12.30
C LEU A 256 -0.03 7.86 13.16
N LEU A 257 0.66 6.71 13.13
CA LEU A 257 1.92 6.53 13.87
C LEU A 257 3.04 7.46 13.37
N LEU A 258 3.01 7.82 12.08
CA LEU A 258 3.96 8.76 11.47
C LEU A 258 3.73 10.23 11.87
N LEU A 259 2.53 10.56 12.35
CA LEU A 259 2.23 11.93 12.79
C LEU A 259 2.87 12.20 14.17
N PRO A 260 3.26 13.46 14.44
CA PRO A 260 3.61 13.91 15.79
C PRO A 260 2.49 13.62 16.78
N GLU A 261 2.81 13.34 18.05
CA GLU A 261 1.85 12.91 19.08
C GLU A 261 0.65 13.84 19.23
N ASP A 262 0.87 15.16 19.16
CA ASP A 262 -0.16 16.21 19.19
C ASP A 262 -1.14 16.14 17.99
N GLN A 263 -0.75 15.45 16.93
CA GLN A 263 -1.50 15.31 15.67
C GLN A 263 -2.04 13.88 15.45
N ARG A 264 -1.79 12.93 16.36
CA ARG A 264 -2.21 11.51 16.22
C ARG A 264 -3.70 11.23 16.45
N SER A 265 -4.53 12.25 16.60
CA SER A 265 -5.96 12.05 16.84
C SER A 265 -6.64 11.27 15.70
N ALA A 266 -7.15 10.07 16.04
CA ALA A 266 -7.96 9.22 15.18
C ALA A 266 -9.35 9.83 14.91
N GLU A 267 -9.89 10.58 15.87
CA GLU A 267 -11.20 11.26 15.75
C GLU A 267 -11.26 12.24 14.59
N LYS A 268 -10.14 12.94 14.31
CA LYS A 268 -10.04 13.88 13.18
C LYS A 268 -10.15 13.18 11.81
N GLY A 269 -10.03 11.86 11.76
CA GLY A 269 -10.11 11.06 10.54
C GLY A 269 -8.99 11.32 9.53
N LEU A 270 -8.88 10.44 8.55
CA LEU A 270 -7.94 10.55 7.43
C LEU A 270 -8.67 10.19 6.13
N LEU A 271 -8.28 10.80 5.02
CA LEU A 271 -8.77 10.42 3.70
C LEU A 271 -7.75 9.49 3.04
N VAL A 272 -8.04 8.20 2.96
CA VAL A 272 -7.13 7.22 2.37
C VAL A 272 -7.36 7.19 0.86
N VAL A 273 -6.27 7.39 0.11
CA VAL A 273 -6.16 7.25 -1.34
C VAL A 273 -5.25 6.05 -1.61
N ASP A 274 -5.84 4.88 -1.80
CA ASP A 274 -5.14 3.66 -2.17
C ASP A 274 -5.02 3.56 -3.69
N ALA A 275 -3.83 3.86 -4.21
CA ALA A 275 -3.48 3.72 -5.61
C ALA A 275 -2.80 2.36 -5.87
N GLY A 276 -3.62 1.31 -5.97
CA GLY A 276 -3.20 -0.07 -6.14
C GLY A 276 -2.88 -0.46 -7.59
N GLU A 277 -2.74 -1.78 -7.81
CA GLU A 277 -2.51 -2.34 -9.15
C GLU A 277 -3.83 -2.43 -9.93
N THR A 278 -4.91 -2.96 -9.36
CA THR A 278 -6.17 -3.20 -10.12
C THR A 278 -7.21 -2.11 -9.95
N ALA A 279 -7.12 -1.31 -8.88
CA ALA A 279 -8.05 -0.24 -8.60
C ALA A 279 -7.36 0.90 -7.85
N VAL A 280 -7.93 2.09 -7.98
CA VAL A 280 -7.72 3.21 -7.06
C VAL A 280 -8.96 3.34 -6.19
N ARG A 281 -8.80 3.40 -4.87
CA ARG A 281 -9.88 3.56 -3.90
C ARG A 281 -9.66 4.80 -3.07
N VAL A 282 -10.71 5.60 -2.90
CA VAL A 282 -10.69 6.76 -2.02
C VAL A 282 -11.82 6.66 -1.01
N LEU A 283 -11.48 6.68 0.27
CA LEU A 283 -12.45 6.63 1.34
C LEU A 283 -11.92 7.28 2.62
N PRO A 284 -12.81 7.87 3.44
CA PRO A 284 -12.41 8.32 4.76
C PRO A 284 -12.26 7.15 5.72
N VAL A 285 -11.35 7.27 6.67
CA VAL A 285 -11.19 6.37 7.82
C VAL A 285 -11.29 7.23 9.07
N THR A 286 -12.28 6.96 9.92
CA THR A 286 -12.68 7.87 11.01
C THR A 286 -12.97 7.15 12.32
N GLY A 287 -12.98 7.90 13.42
CA GLY A 287 -13.28 7.40 14.76
C GLY A 287 -12.13 6.64 15.41
N HIS A 288 -12.27 6.33 16.70
CA HIS A 288 -11.22 5.64 17.47
C HIS A 288 -10.89 4.25 16.94
N ALA A 289 -11.88 3.54 16.41
CA ALA A 289 -11.66 2.22 15.81
C ALA A 289 -11.03 2.28 14.41
N LEU A 290 -10.83 3.48 13.84
CA LEU A 290 -10.39 3.68 12.45
C LEU A 290 -11.32 2.97 11.46
N THR A 291 -12.60 3.24 11.57
CA THR A 291 -13.63 2.62 10.75
C THR A 291 -13.60 3.22 9.33
N PRO A 292 -13.46 2.40 8.28
CA PRO A 292 -13.59 2.85 6.90
C PRO A 292 -15.03 3.30 6.58
N GLY A 293 -15.19 4.55 6.16
CA GLY A 293 -16.47 5.15 5.82
C GLY A 293 -16.92 4.79 4.41
N THR A 294 -17.48 3.57 4.26
CA THR A 294 -17.93 3.05 2.95
C THR A 294 -19.02 3.88 2.27
N HIS A 295 -19.75 4.72 3.02
CA HIS A 295 -20.73 5.66 2.47
C HIS A 295 -20.10 6.70 1.51
N ALA A 296 -18.84 7.06 1.74
CA ALA A 296 -18.09 8.04 0.94
C ALA A 296 -17.05 7.39 0.02
N LEU A 297 -17.06 6.05 -0.08
CA LEU A 297 -16.13 5.31 -0.93
C LEU A 297 -16.34 5.64 -2.41
N GLN A 298 -15.22 5.92 -3.06
CA GLN A 298 -15.11 6.01 -4.52
C GLN A 298 -14.07 5.01 -4.99
N GLN A 299 -14.33 4.40 -6.14
CA GLN A 299 -13.43 3.45 -6.76
C GLN A 299 -13.31 3.75 -8.25
N SER A 300 -12.08 3.66 -8.77
CA SER A 300 -11.77 3.73 -10.19
C SER A 300 -10.94 2.50 -10.59
N GLU A 301 -11.22 1.92 -11.75
CA GLU A 301 -10.41 0.85 -12.34
C GLU A 301 -9.18 1.41 -13.10
N VAL A 302 -9.04 2.73 -13.15
CA VAL A 302 -7.83 3.39 -13.65
C VAL A 302 -6.75 3.22 -12.59
N ALA A 303 -5.90 2.20 -12.77
CA ALA A 303 -4.91 1.76 -11.79
C ALA A 303 -3.61 1.25 -12.45
N GLY A 304 -2.68 0.71 -11.65
CA GLY A 304 -1.36 0.28 -12.10
C GLY A 304 -1.35 -0.75 -13.24
N SER A 305 -2.31 -1.66 -13.30
CA SER A 305 -2.42 -2.69 -14.33
C SER A 305 -2.79 -2.09 -15.68
N LEU A 306 -3.57 -1.01 -15.68
CA LEU A 306 -3.92 -0.29 -16.90
C LEU A 306 -2.68 0.36 -17.53
N LEU A 307 -1.80 0.95 -16.71
CA LEU A 307 -0.51 1.44 -17.20
C LEU A 307 0.33 0.33 -17.81
N THR A 308 0.39 -0.84 -17.16
CA THR A 308 1.10 -2.01 -17.68
C THR A 308 0.52 -2.43 -19.05
N SER A 309 -0.80 -2.47 -19.20
CA SER A 309 -1.47 -2.76 -20.48
C SER A 309 -1.16 -1.73 -21.56
N LEU A 310 -1.11 -0.43 -21.22
CA LEU A 310 -0.76 0.64 -22.15
C LEU A 310 0.68 0.51 -22.66
N VAL A 311 1.62 0.15 -21.77
CA VAL A 311 3.03 -0.13 -22.13
C VAL A 311 3.12 -1.28 -23.12
N LEU A 312 2.42 -2.39 -22.87
CA LEU A 312 2.42 -3.56 -23.74
C LEU A 312 1.88 -3.23 -25.14
N PHE A 313 0.73 -2.57 -25.21
CA PHE A 313 0.04 -2.29 -26.48
C PHE A 313 0.77 -1.31 -27.39
N HIS A 314 1.43 -0.31 -26.80
CA HIS A 314 2.16 0.67 -27.58
C HIS A 314 3.36 0.04 -28.33
N GLN A 315 3.90 -1.08 -27.85
CA GLN A 315 4.97 -1.81 -28.53
C GLN A 315 4.51 -2.48 -29.82
N GLU A 316 3.33 -3.12 -29.81
CA GLU A 316 2.76 -3.75 -31.00
C GLU A 316 2.65 -2.75 -32.15
N ARG A 317 2.28 -1.50 -31.83
CA ARG A 317 2.13 -0.41 -32.81
C ARG A 317 3.43 0.16 -33.35
N ARG A 318 4.57 0.02 -32.65
CA ARG A 318 5.87 0.44 -33.18
C ARG A 318 6.41 -0.49 -34.28
N GLY A 319 5.68 -1.56 -34.61
CA GLY A 319 6.09 -2.54 -35.63
C GLY A 319 7.27 -3.40 -35.18
N GLU A 320 7.48 -3.47 -33.87
CA GLU A 320 8.61 -4.16 -33.24
C GLU A 320 8.35 -5.66 -33.09
N GLY A 321 7.10 -6.11 -33.19
CA GLY A 321 6.75 -7.53 -33.25
C GLY A 321 6.95 -8.19 -34.63
N ILE A 322 7.27 -7.42 -35.68
CA ILE A 322 7.30 -7.92 -37.07
C ILE A 322 8.73 -8.06 -37.63
N ARG A 323 9.75 -7.49 -36.98
CA ARG A 323 11.14 -7.50 -37.48
C ARG A 323 11.99 -8.62 -36.88
N GLY A 324 11.59 -9.88 -37.07
CA GLY A 324 12.44 -11.10 -37.08
C GLY A 324 13.32 -11.45 -35.87
N VAL A 325 13.67 -10.52 -34.98
CA VAL A 325 14.54 -10.68 -33.82
C VAL A 325 14.16 -9.58 -32.81
N GLN A 326 13.11 -9.78 -32.02
CA GLN A 326 13.02 -9.42 -30.60
C GLN A 326 11.58 -9.62 -30.10
N ARG A 327 11.45 -10.50 -29.10
CA ARG A 327 10.24 -10.81 -28.34
C ARG A 327 9.61 -9.51 -27.82
N GLY A 328 8.28 -9.35 -27.94
CA GLY A 328 7.57 -8.28 -27.23
C GLY A 328 7.78 -8.42 -25.72
N MET A 329 7.58 -7.34 -24.95
CA MET A 329 7.69 -7.44 -23.50
C MET A 329 6.65 -8.41 -22.94
N THR A 330 7.07 -9.25 -22.01
CA THR A 330 6.17 -9.95 -21.09
C THR A 330 5.48 -8.96 -20.16
N TRP A 331 4.39 -9.38 -19.51
CA TRP A 331 3.72 -8.56 -18.49
C TRP A 331 4.70 -8.12 -17.38
N ARG A 332 5.62 -9.00 -16.97
CA ARG A 332 6.60 -8.67 -15.93
C ARG A 332 7.61 -7.62 -16.39
N GLU A 333 8.09 -7.71 -17.62
CA GLU A 333 8.98 -6.69 -18.20
C GLU A 333 8.28 -5.34 -18.34
N ALA A 334 7.02 -5.33 -18.78
CA ALA A 334 6.23 -4.10 -18.85
C ALA A 334 5.96 -3.50 -17.46
N MET A 335 5.73 -4.33 -16.45
CA MET A 335 5.60 -3.87 -15.05
C MET A 335 6.92 -3.26 -14.54
N ARG A 336 8.07 -3.87 -14.83
CA ARG A 336 9.38 -3.31 -14.48
C ARG A 336 9.67 -2.01 -15.22
N TYR A 337 9.32 -1.92 -16.50
CA TYR A 337 9.43 -0.68 -17.28
C TYR A 337 8.55 0.42 -16.67
N LYS A 338 7.30 0.11 -16.30
CA LYS A 338 6.40 1.02 -15.58
C LYS A 338 7.05 1.55 -14.29
N GLU A 339 7.60 0.65 -13.47
CA GLU A 339 8.17 1.00 -12.17
C GLU A 339 9.47 1.80 -12.27
N GLN A 340 10.31 1.54 -13.29
CA GLN A 340 11.64 2.14 -13.43
C GLN A 340 11.68 3.39 -14.31
N CYS A 341 10.81 3.47 -15.31
CA CYS A 341 10.87 4.50 -16.33
C CYS A 341 9.70 5.49 -16.25
N CYS A 342 8.51 5.04 -15.85
CA CYS A 342 7.35 5.92 -15.86
C CYS A 342 7.33 6.91 -14.67
N PHE A 343 6.80 8.10 -14.92
CA PHE A 343 6.64 9.14 -13.91
C PHE A 343 5.45 10.05 -14.24
N ALA A 344 4.84 10.64 -13.21
CA ALA A 344 3.84 11.69 -13.40
C ALA A 344 4.55 12.98 -13.83
N SER A 345 4.24 13.51 -15.02
CA SER A 345 4.79 14.80 -15.43
C SER A 345 4.26 15.91 -14.50
N LEU A 346 5.02 16.98 -14.27
CA LEU A 346 4.47 18.21 -13.65
C LEU A 346 3.86 19.13 -14.70
N SER A 347 4.35 19.05 -15.94
CA SER A 347 3.86 19.83 -17.09
C SER A 347 4.07 19.03 -18.38
N PRO A 348 3.07 18.24 -18.81
CA PRO A 348 3.22 17.32 -19.95
C PRO A 348 3.63 18.01 -21.25
N SER A 349 3.20 19.25 -21.44
CA SER A 349 3.53 20.07 -22.62
C SER A 349 5.02 20.43 -22.68
N VAL A 350 5.64 20.70 -21.54
CA VAL A 350 7.06 21.03 -21.42
C VAL A 350 7.90 19.77 -21.63
N ASP A 351 7.54 18.66 -20.98
CA ASP A 351 8.24 17.38 -21.16
C ASP A 351 8.17 16.88 -22.61
N LEU A 352 7.04 17.11 -23.28
CA LEU A 352 6.91 16.81 -24.71
C LEU A 352 7.84 17.67 -25.58
N GLN A 353 7.99 18.96 -25.27
CA GLN A 353 8.94 19.83 -25.98
C GLN A 353 10.38 19.42 -25.71
N LEU A 354 10.72 19.11 -24.47
CA LEU A 354 12.03 18.61 -24.07
C LEU A 354 12.35 17.31 -24.78
N HIS A 355 11.41 16.36 -24.85
CA HIS A 355 11.61 15.09 -25.54
C HIS A 355 11.86 15.27 -27.05
N ARG A 356 11.15 16.22 -27.68
CA ARG A 356 11.35 16.56 -29.10
C ARG A 356 12.73 17.16 -29.37
N ARG A 357 13.26 17.96 -28.44
CA ARG A 357 14.56 18.63 -28.55
C ARG A 357 15.73 17.72 -28.12
N HIS A 358 15.52 16.97 -27.05
CA HIS A 358 16.49 16.11 -26.39
C HIS A 358 15.92 14.69 -26.40
N ARG A 359 16.27 13.92 -27.43
CA ARG A 359 15.72 12.56 -27.66
C ARG A 359 16.02 11.55 -26.55
N GLN A 360 16.89 11.88 -25.60
CA GLN A 360 17.31 11.03 -24.49
C GLN A 360 17.14 11.78 -23.16
N LEU A 361 15.93 11.73 -22.60
CA LEU A 361 15.65 12.28 -21.27
C LEU A 361 15.96 11.30 -20.13
N GLN A 362 16.00 10.01 -20.44
CA GLN A 362 16.20 8.93 -19.47
C GLN A 362 17.20 7.89 -20.00
N PRO A 363 17.91 7.19 -19.10
CA PRO A 363 18.73 6.06 -19.50
C PRO A 363 17.87 4.96 -20.15
N PRO A 364 18.44 4.12 -21.02
CA PRO A 364 17.72 3.00 -21.58
C PRO A 364 17.32 2.01 -20.47
N PHE A 365 16.10 1.52 -20.54
CA PHE A 365 15.62 0.37 -19.78
C PHE A 365 16.32 -0.89 -20.30
N VAL A 366 16.90 -1.66 -19.38
CA VAL A 366 17.61 -2.90 -19.71
C VAL A 366 17.05 -4.02 -18.85
N THR A 367 16.55 -5.09 -19.49
CA THR A 367 16.14 -6.33 -18.81
C THR A 367 16.54 -7.53 -19.65
N GLY A 368 17.49 -8.33 -19.16
CA GLY A 368 18.07 -9.43 -19.94
C GLY A 368 18.65 -8.92 -21.25
N ASN A 369 18.15 -9.43 -22.38
CA ASN A 369 18.58 -9.03 -23.72
C ASN A 369 17.74 -7.86 -24.30
N LEU A 370 16.74 -7.37 -23.56
CA LEU A 370 15.88 -6.28 -23.96
C LEU A 370 16.50 -4.94 -23.56
N VAL A 371 16.82 -4.11 -24.55
CA VAL A 371 17.28 -2.72 -24.35
C VAL A 371 16.28 -1.78 -24.99
N ARG A 372 15.70 -0.86 -24.22
CA ARG A 372 14.64 0.03 -24.67
C ARG A 372 14.87 1.45 -24.24
N GLN A 373 14.81 2.38 -25.18
CA GLN A 373 14.87 3.80 -24.86
C GLN A 373 13.48 4.27 -24.42
N PRO A 374 13.31 4.77 -23.17
CA PRO A 374 12.05 5.37 -22.77
C PRO A 374 11.71 6.56 -23.66
N SER A 375 10.43 6.67 -24.02
CA SER A 375 9.93 7.72 -24.91
C SER A 375 8.82 8.50 -24.21
N THR A 376 7.94 9.14 -24.97
CA THR A 376 6.85 9.94 -24.40
C THR A 376 5.86 9.12 -23.59
N ASP A 377 5.79 7.81 -23.82
CA ASP A 377 4.97 6.86 -23.07
C ASP A 377 5.28 6.86 -21.57
N ALA A 378 6.56 7.07 -21.19
CA ALA A 378 6.99 7.08 -19.79
C ALA A 378 6.26 8.14 -18.95
N PHE A 379 5.91 9.29 -19.53
CA PHE A 379 5.24 10.36 -18.80
C PHE A 379 3.82 10.65 -19.30
N LEU A 380 3.48 10.29 -20.53
CA LEU A 380 2.12 10.47 -21.05
C LEU A 380 1.17 9.40 -20.52
N PHE A 381 1.57 8.14 -20.36
CA PHE A 381 0.64 7.12 -19.86
C PHE A 381 0.19 7.38 -18.42
N PRO A 382 1.06 7.79 -17.49
CA PRO A 382 0.64 8.25 -16.16
C PRO A 382 -0.36 9.42 -16.16
N GLU A 383 -0.49 10.19 -17.25
CA GLU A 383 -1.53 11.23 -17.35
C GLU A 383 -2.95 10.66 -17.30
N ILE A 384 -3.14 9.34 -17.46
CA ILE A 384 -4.45 8.73 -17.28
C ILE A 384 -5.04 8.95 -15.87
N PHE A 385 -4.20 9.15 -14.86
CA PHE A 385 -4.65 9.47 -13.51
C PHE A 385 -5.05 10.94 -13.34
N PHE A 386 -4.56 11.83 -14.20
CA PHE A 386 -4.58 13.27 -13.95
C PHE A 386 -5.39 14.00 -15.01
N THR A 387 -4.99 13.87 -16.27
CA THR A 387 -5.68 14.43 -17.43
C THR A 387 -5.95 13.34 -18.47
N PRO A 388 -6.94 12.44 -18.24
CA PRO A 388 -7.26 11.34 -19.15
C PRO A 388 -7.50 11.80 -20.60
N GLN A 389 -7.97 13.03 -20.78
CA GLN A 389 -8.28 13.61 -22.08
C GLN A 389 -7.03 13.81 -22.95
N LEU A 390 -5.83 13.93 -22.37
CA LEU A 390 -4.57 14.02 -23.13
C LEU A 390 -4.27 12.74 -23.93
N LEU A 391 -4.78 11.60 -23.48
CA LEU A 391 -4.56 10.30 -24.13
C LEU A 391 -5.51 10.03 -25.30
N ARG A 392 -6.50 10.91 -25.54
CA ARG A 392 -7.43 10.82 -26.68
C ARG A 392 -6.70 10.83 -28.04
N ASN A 393 -5.65 11.62 -28.16
CA ASN A 393 -4.92 11.81 -29.42
C ASN A 393 -3.91 10.68 -29.72
N ALA A 394 -3.75 9.72 -28.81
CA ALA A 394 -2.78 8.63 -28.96
C ALA A 394 -3.39 7.35 -29.57
N ASN A 395 -4.63 7.39 -30.08
CA ASN A 395 -5.36 6.22 -30.62
C ASN A 395 -5.44 5.04 -29.62
N LEU A 396 -5.39 5.29 -28.31
CA LEU A 396 -5.42 4.25 -27.26
C LEU A 396 -6.84 3.74 -26.95
N SER A 397 -7.81 4.07 -27.81
CA SER A 397 -9.21 3.65 -27.67
C SER A 397 -9.46 2.15 -27.50
N PRO A 398 -8.62 1.22 -27.99
CA PRO A 398 -8.83 -0.22 -27.75
C PRO A 398 -8.65 -0.64 -26.29
N ILE A 399 -7.94 0.15 -25.48
CA ILE A 399 -7.61 -0.18 -24.08
C ILE A 399 -8.32 0.76 -23.12
N VAL A 400 -8.45 2.03 -23.50
CA VAL A 400 -9.03 3.05 -22.64
C VAL A 400 -10.02 3.89 -23.42
N ASN A 401 -11.27 3.87 -22.97
CA ASN A 401 -12.20 4.92 -23.33
C ASN A 401 -11.92 6.19 -22.49
N SER A 402 -10.96 6.99 -22.92
CA SER A 402 -10.52 8.22 -22.26
C SER A 402 -11.57 9.34 -22.20
N THR A 403 -12.78 9.12 -22.73
CA THR A 403 -13.89 10.08 -22.62
C THR A 403 -14.73 9.94 -21.36
N SER A 404 -14.71 8.77 -20.70
CA SER A 404 -15.53 8.49 -19.52
C SER A 404 -14.75 8.37 -18.22
N GLN A 405 -13.42 8.45 -18.26
CA GLN A 405 -12.58 8.26 -17.08
C GLN A 405 -12.47 9.55 -16.28
N ALA A 406 -12.81 9.47 -14.99
CA ALA A 406 -12.58 10.53 -14.03
C ALA A 406 -11.09 10.60 -13.68
N SER A 407 -10.57 11.81 -13.48
CA SER A 407 -9.24 12.00 -12.90
C SER A 407 -9.24 11.59 -11.43
N LEU A 408 -8.07 11.24 -10.90
CA LEU A 408 -7.86 10.95 -9.48
C LEU A 408 -8.30 12.12 -8.61
N THR A 409 -8.01 13.35 -9.05
CA THR A 409 -8.46 14.59 -8.43
C THR A 409 -9.99 14.62 -8.28
N GLN A 410 -10.73 14.28 -9.35
CA GLN A 410 -12.19 14.19 -9.32
C GLN A 410 -12.67 13.09 -8.36
N VAL A 411 -12.07 11.90 -8.41
CA VAL A 411 -12.41 10.77 -7.54
C VAL A 411 -12.24 11.15 -6.05
N ILE A 412 -11.17 11.88 -5.72
CA ILE A 412 -10.91 12.35 -4.35
C ILE A 412 -11.94 13.40 -3.92
N LEU A 413 -12.21 14.39 -4.78
CA LEU A 413 -13.19 15.43 -4.47
C LEU A 413 -14.62 14.90 -4.42
N ASP A 414 -14.96 13.85 -5.16
CA ASP A 414 -16.25 13.17 -5.08
C ASP A 414 -16.39 12.35 -3.79
N ALA A 415 -15.30 11.71 -3.32
CA ALA A 415 -15.29 11.01 -2.03
C ALA A 415 -15.44 12.02 -0.89
N PHE A 416 -14.69 13.12 -0.96
CA PHE A 416 -14.87 14.26 -0.09
C PHE A 416 -16.31 14.76 -0.18
N GLY A 417 -16.87 14.98 -1.37
CA GLY A 417 -18.23 15.47 -1.61
C GLY A 417 -19.33 14.72 -0.86
N LYS A 418 -19.17 13.40 -0.67
CA LYS A 418 -20.14 12.51 0.00
C LYS A 418 -20.09 12.53 1.54
N GLY A 419 -19.02 13.01 2.15
CA GLY A 419 -18.91 13.11 3.61
C GLY A 419 -19.74 14.23 4.21
N THR A 420 -20.11 14.12 5.49
CA THR A 420 -20.79 15.21 6.20
C THR A 420 -19.84 16.39 6.46
N VAL A 421 -20.40 17.58 6.70
CA VAL A 421 -19.62 18.79 7.00
C VAL A 421 -18.65 18.58 8.18
N CYS A 422 -19.09 17.93 9.25
CA CYS A 422 -18.29 17.71 10.45
C CYS A 422 -17.13 16.76 10.20
N GLU A 423 -17.36 15.68 9.47
CA GLU A 423 -16.33 14.67 9.19
C GLU A 423 -15.23 15.24 8.29
N ARG A 424 -15.60 16.05 7.31
CA ARG A 424 -14.70 16.54 6.26
C ARG A 424 -13.71 17.59 6.68
N ALA A 425 -13.90 18.22 7.85
CA ALA A 425 -13.14 19.38 8.28
C ALA A 425 -11.61 19.20 8.18
N PHE A 426 -11.11 17.98 8.40
CA PHE A 426 -9.68 17.68 8.40
C PHE A 426 -9.19 16.84 7.22
N TRP A 427 -10.09 16.26 6.41
CA TRP A 427 -9.72 15.24 5.41
C TRP A 427 -8.71 15.74 4.37
N LEU A 428 -8.89 16.95 3.84
CA LEU A 428 -7.96 17.51 2.84
C LEU A 428 -6.57 17.83 3.42
N SER A 429 -6.48 18.04 4.73
CA SER A 429 -5.21 18.24 5.45
C SER A 429 -4.55 16.94 5.91
N ARG A 430 -5.21 15.80 5.69
CA ARG A 430 -4.79 14.46 6.14
C ARG A 430 -5.10 13.41 5.07
N ILE A 431 -4.62 13.64 3.84
CA ILE A 431 -4.79 12.71 2.72
C ILE A 431 -3.67 11.67 2.79
N CYS A 432 -3.96 10.42 3.13
CA CYS A 432 -2.99 9.33 3.13
C CYS A 432 -2.89 8.72 1.74
N LEU A 433 -1.75 8.88 1.08
CA LEU A 433 -1.51 8.29 -0.22
C LEU A 433 -0.75 6.96 -0.06
N VAL A 434 -1.37 5.86 -0.49
CA VAL A 434 -0.83 4.51 -0.35
C VAL A 434 -0.91 3.73 -1.67
N GLY A 435 -0.29 2.55 -1.71
CA GLY A 435 -0.33 1.64 -2.86
C GLY A 435 0.89 1.73 -3.78
N GLY A 436 1.04 0.74 -4.65
CA GLY A 436 2.20 0.62 -5.54
C GLY A 436 2.28 1.69 -6.63
N THR A 437 1.13 2.15 -7.14
CA THR A 437 1.07 3.18 -8.18
C THR A 437 1.50 4.54 -7.66
N ALA A 438 1.30 4.81 -6.36
CA ALA A 438 1.77 6.03 -5.71
C ALA A 438 3.31 6.19 -5.70
N LYS A 439 4.07 5.13 -6.00
CA LYS A 439 5.54 5.16 -6.08
C LYS A 439 6.07 5.76 -7.38
N LEU A 440 5.22 6.00 -8.37
CA LEU A 440 5.64 6.65 -9.61
C LEU A 440 6.28 8.00 -9.30
N GLY A 441 7.36 8.32 -10.01
CA GLY A 441 8.07 9.59 -9.82
C GLY A 441 7.11 10.78 -9.92
N ASN A 442 7.23 11.74 -9.00
CA ASN A 442 6.39 12.94 -8.88
C ASN A 442 4.89 12.71 -8.67
N PHE A 443 4.40 11.48 -8.48
CA PHE A 443 2.96 11.20 -8.38
C PHE A 443 2.28 11.99 -7.27
N ALA A 444 2.86 11.98 -6.06
CA ALA A 444 2.35 12.74 -4.93
C ALA A 444 2.39 14.26 -5.16
N LEU A 445 3.48 14.78 -5.73
CA LEU A 445 3.65 16.21 -6.04
C LEU A 445 2.59 16.68 -7.05
N ARG A 446 2.46 15.96 -8.17
CA ARG A 446 1.46 16.26 -9.20
C ARG A 446 0.04 16.20 -8.63
N LEU A 447 -0.29 15.19 -7.82
CA LEU A 447 -1.59 15.06 -7.19
C LEU A 447 -1.90 16.23 -6.24
N GLN A 448 -0.92 16.62 -5.42
CA GLN A 448 -1.10 17.73 -4.49
C GLN A 448 -1.35 19.06 -5.22
N ASP A 449 -0.61 19.33 -6.29
CA ASP A 449 -0.78 20.53 -7.10
C ASP A 449 -2.12 20.55 -7.83
N GLU A 450 -2.55 19.42 -8.41
CA GLU A 450 -3.87 19.33 -9.03
C GLU A 450 -5.02 19.50 -8.03
N LEU A 451 -4.92 18.91 -6.84
CA LEU A 451 -5.93 19.09 -5.79
C LEU A 451 -6.01 20.55 -5.35
N ARG A 452 -4.88 21.26 -5.23
CA ARG A 452 -4.88 22.70 -4.93
C ARG A 452 -5.56 23.50 -6.02
N VAL A 453 -5.21 23.27 -7.28
CA VAL A 453 -5.80 23.97 -8.42
C VAL A 453 -7.29 23.66 -8.53
N ALA A 454 -7.70 22.40 -8.40
CA ALA A 454 -9.10 22.00 -8.43
C ALA A 454 -9.89 22.64 -7.29
N TRP A 455 -9.38 22.57 -6.05
CA TRP A 455 -10.03 23.19 -4.89
C TRP A 455 -10.20 24.71 -5.05
N GLN A 456 -9.25 25.38 -5.72
CA GLN A 456 -9.30 26.80 -6.02
C GLN A 456 -10.16 27.14 -7.25
N SER A 457 -10.40 26.21 -8.17
CA SER A 457 -11.08 26.46 -9.45
C SER A 457 -12.55 26.04 -9.47
N VAL A 458 -12.99 25.14 -8.57
CA VAL A 458 -14.38 24.69 -8.49
C VAL A 458 -15.32 25.87 -8.13
N ASP A 459 -16.45 25.89 -8.85
CA ASP A 459 -17.55 26.87 -8.79
C ASP A 459 -17.78 27.41 -7.36
N PRO A 460 -17.74 28.74 -7.13
CA PRO A 460 -17.82 29.37 -5.80
C PRO A 460 -19.09 29.07 -4.99
N SER A 461 -20.04 28.34 -5.57
CA SER A 461 -21.40 28.17 -5.07
C SER A 461 -21.62 26.96 -4.15
N ALA A 462 -20.65 26.04 -3.98
CA ALA A 462 -20.85 24.80 -3.22
C ALA A 462 -20.39 24.83 -1.74
N TYR A 463 -19.73 25.87 -1.25
CA TYR A 463 -19.42 26.02 0.19
C TYR A 463 -19.17 27.50 0.51
N ILE A 464 -20.27 28.25 0.65
CA ILE A 464 -20.36 29.71 0.70
C ILE A 464 -19.25 30.31 1.58
N GLN A 465 -18.42 31.14 0.95
CA GLN A 465 -17.20 31.78 1.47
C GLN A 465 -16.12 30.75 1.81
N ARG A 466 -15.20 30.54 0.85
CA ARG A 466 -13.91 29.85 1.05
C ARG A 466 -13.22 30.44 2.27
N LYS A 467 -13.47 29.87 3.45
CA LYS A 467 -12.67 30.15 4.63
C LYS A 467 -11.25 29.72 4.29
N GLU A 468 -10.32 30.65 4.48
CA GLU A 468 -8.90 30.48 4.84
C GLU A 468 -8.19 29.26 4.25
N ASP A 469 -7.07 29.48 3.55
CA ASP A 469 -6.08 28.48 3.09
C ASP A 469 -6.20 27.09 3.73
N VAL A 470 -7.14 26.25 3.25
CA VAL A 470 -7.25 24.88 3.74
C VAL A 470 -5.96 24.18 3.33
N PRO A 471 -5.13 23.74 4.30
CA PRO A 471 -3.82 23.21 3.96
C PRO A 471 -4.01 21.83 3.33
N ILE A 472 -4.01 21.76 1.99
CA ILE A 472 -4.05 20.48 1.29
C ILE A 472 -2.71 19.78 1.51
N ARG A 473 -2.73 18.68 2.25
CA ARG A 473 -1.53 17.94 2.65
C ARG A 473 -1.71 16.46 2.37
N LEU A 474 -0.78 15.94 1.58
CA LEU A 474 -0.59 14.51 1.41
C LEU A 474 0.37 14.01 2.48
N LEU A 475 -0.03 12.93 3.14
CA LEU A 475 0.77 12.13 4.04
C LEU A 475 1.21 10.91 3.23
N VAL A 476 2.51 10.79 3.00
CA VAL A 476 3.11 9.69 2.23
C VAL A 476 4.18 9.07 3.12
N SER A 477 4.12 7.76 3.33
CA SER A 477 5.17 7.02 4.01
C SER A 477 6.40 6.81 3.10
N ASP A 478 7.52 6.39 3.68
CA ASP A 478 8.76 6.12 2.92
C ASP A 478 8.55 5.08 1.81
N ASP A 479 7.69 4.09 2.04
CA ASP A 479 7.22 3.18 1.00
C ASP A 479 5.68 3.08 1.08
N PRO A 480 4.94 3.80 0.22
CA PRO A 480 3.48 3.83 0.26
C PRO A 480 2.86 2.46 -0.07
N GLN A 481 3.59 1.57 -0.75
CA GLN A 481 3.14 0.21 -1.05
C GLN A 481 3.08 -0.68 0.19
N LEU A 482 3.87 -0.38 1.23
CA LEU A 482 3.95 -1.19 2.45
C LEU A 482 3.11 -0.65 3.60
N ALA A 483 2.34 0.42 3.39
CA ALA A 483 1.61 1.09 4.46
C ALA A 483 0.60 0.18 5.17
N ALA A 484 -0.16 -0.62 4.42
CA ALA A 484 -1.13 -1.55 5.00
C ALA A 484 -0.43 -2.68 5.78
N PHE A 485 0.63 -3.29 5.22
CA PHE A 485 1.43 -4.29 5.93
C PHE A 485 2.03 -3.74 7.22
N ARG A 486 2.68 -2.57 7.17
CA ARG A 486 3.30 -1.95 8.35
C ARG A 486 2.27 -1.62 9.42
N GLY A 487 1.11 -1.12 9.00
CA GLY A 487 -0.01 -0.89 9.91
C GLY A 487 -0.47 -2.17 10.61
N ALA A 488 -0.64 -3.25 9.85
CA ALA A 488 -1.02 -4.55 10.39
C ALA A 488 0.06 -5.18 11.27
N SER A 489 1.33 -4.99 10.91
CA SER A 489 2.48 -5.46 11.68
C SER A 489 2.55 -4.82 13.05
N GLU A 490 2.38 -3.51 13.15
CA GLU A 490 2.31 -2.81 14.45
C GLU A 490 1.01 -3.12 15.19
N PHE A 491 -0.14 -3.14 14.49
CA PHE A 491 -1.43 -3.47 15.09
C PHE A 491 -1.45 -4.89 15.67
N GLY A 492 -0.77 -5.85 15.05
CA GLY A 492 -0.70 -7.25 15.52
C GLY A 492 -0.20 -7.39 16.96
N ARG A 493 0.63 -6.47 17.46
CA ARG A 493 1.18 -6.50 18.81
C ARG A 493 0.12 -6.27 19.87
N VAL A 494 -0.87 -5.44 19.55
CA VAL A 494 -2.00 -5.12 20.45
C VAL A 494 -3.26 -5.89 20.09
N ALA A 495 -3.35 -6.43 18.86
CA ALA A 495 -4.52 -7.14 18.39
C ALA A 495 -4.83 -8.40 19.22
N VAL A 496 -3.80 -9.03 19.80
CA VAL A 496 -3.92 -10.21 20.66
C VAL A 496 -4.71 -9.95 21.95
N LEU A 497 -4.79 -8.68 22.39
CA LEU A 497 -5.52 -8.29 23.60
C LEU A 497 -7.05 -8.29 23.40
N ASP A 498 -7.51 -8.30 22.14
CA ASP A 498 -8.92 -8.26 21.76
C ASP A 498 -9.38 -9.66 21.37
N GLU A 499 -9.51 -10.54 22.37
CA GLU A 499 -9.85 -11.96 22.22
C GLU A 499 -11.13 -12.20 21.42
N GLU A 500 -12.15 -11.34 21.60
CA GLU A 500 -13.46 -11.47 20.94
C GLU A 500 -13.41 -11.25 19.42
N ALA A 501 -12.36 -10.60 18.90
CA ALA A 501 -12.24 -10.36 17.47
C ALA A 501 -11.49 -11.48 16.72
N TRP A 502 -10.92 -12.45 17.44
CA TRP A 502 -10.28 -13.63 16.85
C TRP A 502 -11.30 -14.74 16.68
N ILE A 503 -11.30 -15.37 15.49
CA ILE A 503 -12.04 -16.60 15.26
C ILE A 503 -11.08 -17.75 15.56
N THR A 504 -11.35 -18.47 16.64
CA THR A 504 -10.53 -19.61 17.05
C THR A 504 -10.89 -20.87 16.26
N ARG A 505 -9.99 -21.85 16.28
CA ARG A 505 -10.22 -23.16 15.68
C ARG A 505 -11.39 -23.89 16.33
N GLU A 506 -11.56 -23.75 17.64
CA GLU A 506 -12.67 -24.33 18.39
C GLU A 506 -14.00 -23.70 17.94
N GLU A 507 -14.07 -22.37 17.84
CA GLU A 507 -15.25 -21.67 17.31
C GLU A 507 -15.58 -22.11 15.87
N TYR A 508 -14.55 -22.24 15.04
CA TYR A 508 -14.70 -22.70 13.65
C TYR A 508 -15.23 -24.13 13.56
N ALA A 509 -14.75 -25.05 14.40
CA ALA A 509 -15.20 -26.44 14.43
C ALA A 509 -16.64 -26.59 14.94
N ASP A 510 -17.03 -25.77 15.91
CA ASP A 510 -18.37 -25.81 16.52
C ASP A 510 -19.44 -25.13 15.64
N THR A 511 -19.03 -24.27 14.72
CA THR A 511 -19.96 -23.51 13.88
C THR A 511 -20.33 -24.26 12.61
N ALA A 512 -21.58 -24.73 12.52
CA ALA A 512 -22.11 -25.38 11.31
C ALA A 512 -22.19 -24.45 10.07
N ALA A 513 -21.98 -23.13 10.23
CA ALA A 513 -22.18 -22.12 9.18
C ALA A 513 -20.93 -21.22 8.97
N ILE A 514 -19.89 -21.74 8.32
CA ILE A 514 -18.69 -20.99 7.91
C ILE A 514 -19.01 -19.63 7.24
N PRO A 515 -20.02 -19.50 6.37
CA PRO A 515 -20.37 -18.20 5.79
C PRO A 515 -20.72 -17.14 6.86
N ALA A 516 -21.37 -17.54 7.96
CA ALA A 516 -21.68 -16.61 9.05
C ALA A 516 -20.42 -16.08 9.74
N LEU A 517 -19.44 -16.96 9.99
CA LEU A 517 -18.13 -16.58 10.50
C LEU A 517 -17.40 -15.63 9.54
N GLY A 518 -17.43 -15.91 8.23
CA GLY A 518 -16.86 -15.02 7.22
C GLY A 518 -17.47 -13.60 7.26
N ARG A 519 -18.79 -13.48 7.47
CA ARG A 519 -19.44 -12.16 7.64
C ARG A 519 -19.04 -11.47 8.93
N ARG A 520 -18.94 -12.21 10.04
CA ARG A 520 -18.46 -11.67 11.32
C ARG A 520 -17.02 -11.16 11.18
N ALA A 521 -16.14 -11.96 10.60
CA ALA A 521 -14.75 -11.59 10.34
C ALA A 521 -14.63 -10.30 9.51
N LEU A 522 -15.40 -10.18 8.42
CA LEU A 522 -15.43 -8.97 7.60
C LEU A 522 -16.03 -7.75 8.31
N ARG A 523 -16.96 -7.97 9.23
CA ARG A 523 -17.49 -6.89 10.08
C ARG A 523 -16.39 -6.37 11.01
N HIS A 524 -15.70 -7.25 11.74
CA HIS A 524 -14.59 -6.85 12.61
C HIS A 524 -13.44 -6.19 11.82
N ALA A 525 -13.15 -6.68 10.61
CA ALA A 525 -12.13 -6.08 9.75
C ALA A 525 -12.35 -4.58 9.51
N ASN A 526 -13.61 -4.18 9.34
CA ASN A 526 -13.99 -2.80 9.08
C ASN A 526 -14.31 -2.00 10.36
N PHE A 527 -14.93 -2.61 11.37
CA PHE A 527 -15.48 -1.87 12.51
C PHE A 527 -14.63 -1.92 13.78
N GLY A 528 -13.66 -2.83 13.87
CA GLY A 528 -13.05 -3.19 15.15
C GLY A 528 -13.92 -4.23 15.81
#